data_AF-A0A3C0WI10-F1
#
_entry.id   AF-A0A3C0WI10-F1
#
_cell.length_a   1.000
_cell.length_b   1.000
_cell.length_c   1.000
_cell.angle_alpha   90.00
_cell.angle_beta   90.00
_cell.angle_gamma   90.00
#
_symmetry.space_group_name_H-M   'P 1'
#
loop_
_entity.id
_entity.type
_entity.pdbx_description
1 polymer ?
#
loop_
_entity_poly.entity_id
_entity_poly.type
_entity_poly.pdbx_seq_one_letter_code
_entity_poly.pdbx_strand_id
1 'polypeptide(L)'
;MFASHFRQPLPRWADEGACTTTEHLTERQKQHVLLHKYLSSGRGIPFNRMFRLSQYPTDILPLYAQGYSVARFLIAQGGKQMFIRFLETGIKSRNWDNAVTKHYGFSDLSDLQLKWNDWVRRGSPKIQLPSAKTQLVSNKLTSKLTSKPTRALVPIGFRKEND
;
A
#
# COMPACT_ATOMS: atom_id res chain seq x y z
N MET A 1 -7.91 -14.49 10.02
CA MET A 1 -9.16 -14.35 9.24
C MET A 1 -9.02 -14.63 7.74
N PHE A 2 -7.89 -14.36 7.07
CA PHE A 2 -7.80 -14.54 5.61
C PHE A 2 -7.41 -15.95 5.13
N ALA A 3 -6.58 -16.70 5.87
CA ALA A 3 -6.17 -18.06 5.47
C ALA A 3 -7.37 -19.03 5.28
N SER A 4 -8.44 -18.86 6.07
CA SER A 4 -9.66 -19.66 5.98
C SER A 4 -10.54 -19.30 4.77
N HIS A 5 -10.41 -18.09 4.22
CA HIS A 5 -11.25 -17.59 3.11
C HIS A 5 -10.71 -17.98 1.72
N PHE A 6 -9.39 -18.00 1.53
CA PHE A 6 -8.79 -18.19 0.20
C PHE A 6 -8.49 -19.65 -0.17
N ARG A 7 -8.41 -20.57 0.82
CA ARG A 7 -8.06 -22.00 0.63
C ARG A 7 -6.78 -22.25 -0.20
N GLN A 8 -5.94 -21.22 -0.34
CA GLN A 8 -4.65 -21.22 -1.02
C GLN A 8 -3.71 -20.28 -0.25
N PRO A 9 -2.39 -20.52 -0.27
CA PRO A 9 -1.43 -19.61 0.35
C PRO A 9 -1.57 -18.22 -0.27
N LEU A 10 -1.75 -17.21 0.57
CA LEU A 10 -1.76 -15.82 0.14
C LEU A 10 -0.42 -15.46 -0.52
N PRO A 11 -0.41 -14.49 -1.44
CA PRO A 11 0.84 -13.88 -1.90
C PRO A 11 1.63 -13.38 -0.70
N ARG A 12 2.95 -13.59 -0.69
CA ARG A 12 3.79 -13.29 0.49
C ARG A 12 3.72 -11.83 0.93
N TRP A 13 3.57 -10.92 -0.02
CA TRP A 13 3.37 -9.50 0.27
C TRP A 13 2.03 -9.19 0.97
N ALA A 14 0.99 -10.00 0.75
CA ALA A 14 -0.36 -9.81 1.27
C ALA A 14 -0.58 -10.47 2.63
N ASP A 15 0.28 -11.43 3.01
CA ASP A 15 0.21 -12.15 4.28
C ASP A 15 0.34 -11.20 5.49
N GLU A 16 1.12 -10.12 5.35
CA GLU A 16 1.27 -9.08 6.39
C GLU A 16 0.17 -8.01 6.35
N GLY A 17 -0.43 -7.74 5.18
CA GLY A 17 -1.51 -6.76 5.03
C GLY A 17 -2.80 -7.15 5.75
N ALA A 18 -2.97 -8.45 5.99
CA ALA A 18 -4.07 -9.08 6.68
C ALA A 18 -4.20 -8.73 8.18
N CYS A 19 -3.15 -8.17 8.81
CA CYS A 19 -3.13 -7.90 10.25
C CYS A 19 -3.59 -6.48 10.64
N THR A 20 -4.13 -5.69 9.70
CA THR A 20 -4.35 -4.26 9.92
C THR A 20 -5.78 -3.93 10.36
N THR A 21 -6.07 -4.08 11.66
CA THR A 21 -7.29 -3.49 12.26
C THR A 21 -7.08 -2.66 13.53
N THR A 22 -5.90 -2.66 14.14
CA THR A 22 -5.69 -1.98 15.45
C THR A 22 -4.28 -1.40 15.65
N GLU A 23 -3.68 -0.77 14.64
CA GLU A 23 -2.34 -0.21 14.82
C GLU A 23 -2.35 1.18 15.46
N HIS A 24 -1.66 1.28 16.60
CA HIS A 24 -1.29 2.53 17.23
C HIS A 24 -0.44 3.41 16.29
N LEU A 25 -0.54 4.73 16.44
CA LEU A 25 0.13 5.71 15.57
C LEU A 25 1.66 5.53 15.54
N THR A 26 2.23 5.04 16.64
CA THR A 26 3.65 4.74 16.83
C THR A 26 4.17 3.65 15.90
N GLU A 27 3.44 2.55 15.76
CA GLU A 27 3.77 1.43 14.87
C GLU A 27 3.73 1.89 13.42
N ARG A 28 2.74 2.71 13.06
CA ARG A 28 2.61 3.29 11.72
C ARG A 28 3.78 4.20 11.38
N GLN A 29 4.24 5.01 12.34
CA GLN A 29 5.39 5.88 12.15
C GLN A 29 6.70 5.07 12.01
N LYS A 30 6.89 4.05 12.84
CA LYS A 30 8.04 3.13 12.75
C LYS A 30 8.09 2.43 11.38
N GLN A 31 6.95 1.91 10.93
CA GLN A 31 6.82 1.28 9.61
C GLN A 31 7.13 2.27 8.48
N HIS A 32 6.65 3.52 8.59
CA HIS A 32 6.94 4.56 7.61
C HIS A 32 8.44 4.88 7.52
N VAL A 33 9.12 5.02 8.66
CA VAL A 33 10.58 5.27 8.72
C VAL A 33 11.37 4.10 8.12
N LEU A 34 11.01 2.86 8.45
CA LEU A 34 11.66 1.67 7.89
C LEU A 34 11.45 1.57 6.38
N LEU A 35 10.22 1.77 5.91
CA LEU A 35 9.89 1.78 4.49
C LEU A 35 10.71 2.85 3.74
N HIS A 36 10.74 4.08 4.24
CA HIS A 36 11.52 5.14 3.63
C HIS A 36 13.00 4.77 3.55
N LYS A 37 13.57 4.19 4.61
CA LYS A 37 14.96 3.71 4.64
C LYS A 37 15.23 2.65 3.57
N TYR A 38 14.35 1.68 3.38
CA TYR A 38 14.53 0.64 2.36
C TYR A 38 14.43 1.20 0.94
N LEU A 39 13.47 2.09 0.70
CA LEU A 39 13.31 2.73 -0.60
C LEU A 39 14.50 3.64 -0.94
N SER A 40 14.98 4.44 0.02
CA SER A 40 16.10 5.36 -0.20
C SER A 40 17.46 4.66 -0.34
N SER A 41 17.59 3.43 0.16
CA SER A 41 18.83 2.63 0.06
C SER A 41 18.85 1.70 -1.17
N GLY A 42 17.86 1.79 -2.07
CA GLY A 42 17.78 0.91 -3.24
C GLY A 42 17.38 -0.53 -2.91
N ARG A 43 17.01 -0.83 -1.66
CA ARG A 43 16.53 -2.16 -1.22
C ARG A 43 15.04 -2.37 -1.49
N GLY A 44 14.41 -1.44 -2.20
CA GLY A 44 13.02 -1.57 -2.62
C GLY A 44 12.83 -2.71 -3.62
N ILE A 45 11.76 -3.49 -3.46
CA ILE A 45 11.35 -4.54 -4.37
C ILE A 45 10.37 -3.94 -5.39
N PRO A 46 10.66 -3.99 -6.70
CA PRO A 46 9.72 -3.59 -7.74
C PRO A 46 8.40 -4.37 -7.66
N PHE A 47 7.25 -3.71 -7.86
CA PHE A 47 5.92 -4.30 -7.68
C PHE A 47 5.64 -5.43 -8.66
N ASN A 48 6.08 -5.30 -9.90
CA ASN A 48 6.04 -6.38 -10.90
C ASN A 48 6.70 -7.68 -10.41
N ARG A 49 7.75 -7.58 -9.58
CA ARG A 49 8.39 -8.71 -8.90
C ARG A 49 7.64 -9.07 -7.62
N MET A 50 7.42 -8.10 -6.73
CA MET A 50 6.85 -8.30 -5.39
C MET A 50 5.49 -9.01 -5.42
N PHE A 51 4.60 -8.60 -6.33
CA PHE A 51 3.25 -9.18 -6.43
C PHE A 51 3.26 -10.63 -6.94
N ARG A 52 4.30 -11.02 -7.66
CA ARG A 52 4.47 -12.34 -8.27
C ARG A 52 5.39 -13.27 -7.47
N LEU A 53 5.90 -12.83 -6.32
CA LEU A 53 6.77 -13.64 -5.47
C LEU A 53 6.03 -14.87 -4.92
N SER A 54 6.52 -16.04 -5.31
CA SER A 54 6.10 -17.34 -4.74
C SER A 54 6.98 -17.77 -3.56
N GLN A 55 8.25 -17.37 -3.57
CA GLN A 55 9.26 -17.67 -2.53
C GLN A 55 9.68 -16.40 -1.79
N TYR A 56 10.12 -16.55 -0.55
CA TYR A 56 10.67 -15.44 0.22
C TYR A 56 12.02 -15.02 -0.37
N PRO A 57 12.26 -13.71 -0.58
CA PRO A 57 13.59 -13.22 -0.90
C PRO A 57 14.53 -13.45 0.29
N THR A 58 15.85 -13.53 0.03
CA THR A 58 16.86 -13.64 1.09
C THR A 58 16.74 -12.51 2.12
N ASP A 59 16.43 -11.31 1.65
CA ASP A 59 16.13 -10.14 2.48
C ASP A 59 14.62 -9.93 2.58
N ILE A 60 14.01 -10.45 3.65
CA ILE A 60 12.56 -10.48 3.83
C ILE A 60 12.03 -9.14 4.37
N LEU A 61 12.88 -8.33 5.03
CA LEU A 61 12.42 -7.11 5.72
C LEU A 61 11.79 -6.07 4.77
N PRO A 62 12.35 -5.78 3.57
CA PRO A 62 11.71 -4.90 2.60
C PRO A 62 10.38 -5.44 2.08
N LEU A 63 10.26 -6.77 1.93
CA LEU A 63 9.00 -7.41 1.53
C LEU A 63 7.89 -7.13 2.55
N TYR A 64 8.18 -7.27 3.84
CA TYR A 64 7.22 -6.98 4.90
C TYR A 64 6.84 -5.51 4.96
N ALA A 65 7.83 -4.61 4.93
CA ALA A 65 7.56 -3.16 4.97
C ALA A 65 6.72 -2.70 3.75
N GLN A 66 7.05 -3.18 2.55
CA GLN A 66 6.31 -2.82 1.33
C GLN A 66 4.94 -3.47 1.25
N GLY A 67 4.83 -4.76 1.61
CA GLY A 67 3.57 -5.51 1.62
C GLY A 67 2.54 -4.85 2.53
N TYR A 68 2.97 -4.48 3.74
CA TYR A 68 2.17 -3.72 4.69
C TYR A 68 1.72 -2.36 4.12
N SER A 69 2.67 -1.59 3.56
CA SER A 69 2.40 -0.25 3.05
C SER A 69 1.45 -0.24 1.86
N VAL A 70 1.63 -1.16 0.91
CA VAL A 70 0.77 -1.25 -0.29
C VAL A 70 -0.62 -1.77 0.06
N ALA A 71 -0.75 -2.73 1.00
CA ALA A 71 -2.05 -3.20 1.47
C ALA A 71 -2.84 -2.03 2.08
N ARG A 72 -2.18 -1.22 2.93
CA ARG A 72 -2.80 -0.01 3.48
C ARG A 72 -3.19 1.00 2.41
N PHE A 73 -2.34 1.22 1.42
CA PHE A 73 -2.65 2.12 0.31
C PHE A 73 -3.90 1.65 -0.45
N LEU A 74 -3.96 0.38 -0.84
CA LEU A 74 -5.09 -0.20 -1.58
C LEU A 74 -6.39 -0.19 -0.75
N ILE A 75 -6.33 -0.57 0.53
CA ILE A 75 -7.48 -0.49 1.44
C ILE A 75 -7.96 0.95 1.59
N ALA A 76 -7.06 1.93 1.60
CA ALA A 76 -7.43 3.33 1.72
C ALA A 76 -8.02 3.92 0.43
N GLN A 77 -7.77 3.29 -0.74
CA GLN A 77 -8.38 3.67 -2.02
C GLN A 77 -9.77 3.06 -2.23
N GLY A 78 -9.96 1.80 -1.84
CA GLY A 78 -11.17 1.03 -2.18
C GLY A 78 -11.95 0.43 -1.00
N GLY A 79 -11.42 0.56 0.21
CA GLY A 79 -11.92 -0.14 1.40
C GLY A 79 -11.51 -1.62 1.44
N LYS A 80 -11.81 -2.26 2.57
CA LYS A 80 -11.44 -3.68 2.83
C LYS A 80 -12.08 -4.65 1.83
N GLN A 81 -13.33 -4.41 1.44
CA GLN A 81 -14.05 -5.32 0.55
C GLN A 81 -13.48 -5.33 -0.88
N MET A 82 -13.10 -4.15 -1.41
CA MET A 82 -12.44 -4.08 -2.71
C MET A 82 -11.05 -4.74 -2.65
N PHE A 83 -10.30 -4.54 -1.56
CA PHE A 83 -9.03 -5.21 -1.34
C PHE A 83 -9.15 -6.74 -1.34
N ILE A 84 -10.17 -7.29 -0.68
CA ILE A 84 -10.43 -8.74 -0.69
C ILE A 84 -10.71 -9.24 -2.11
N ARG A 85 -11.64 -8.59 -2.85
CA ARG A 85 -11.97 -8.99 -4.24
C ARG A 85 -10.77 -8.87 -5.18
N PHE A 86 -9.92 -7.88 -4.95
CA PHE A 86 -8.66 -7.72 -5.65
C PHE A 86 -7.72 -8.90 -5.41
N LEU A 87 -7.52 -9.30 -4.15
CA LEU A 87 -6.73 -10.47 -3.80
C LEU A 87 -7.31 -11.75 -4.43
N GLU A 88 -8.62 -11.97 -4.35
CA GLU A 88 -9.30 -13.11 -4.97
C GLU A 88 -9.01 -13.17 -6.48
N THR A 89 -9.12 -12.03 -7.16
CA THR A 89 -8.88 -11.92 -8.60
C THR A 89 -7.42 -12.20 -8.95
N GLY A 90 -6.48 -11.62 -8.20
CA GLY A 90 -5.05 -11.80 -8.44
C GLY A 90 -4.56 -13.21 -8.14
N ILE A 91 -5.07 -13.85 -7.07
CA ILE A 91 -4.74 -15.25 -6.72
C ILE A 91 -5.26 -16.20 -7.81
N LYS A 92 -6.53 -16.03 -8.24
CA LYS A 92 -7.17 -16.91 -9.22
C LYS A 92 -6.55 -16.79 -10.61
N SER A 93 -6.26 -15.56 -11.06
CA SER A 93 -5.77 -15.30 -12.42
C SER A 93 -4.24 -15.36 -12.54
N ARG A 94 -3.51 -15.15 -11.44
CA ARG A 94 -2.08 -14.83 -11.42
C ARG A 94 -1.67 -13.64 -12.30
N ASN A 95 -2.65 -12.86 -12.78
CA ASN A 95 -2.45 -11.67 -13.58
C ASN A 95 -2.75 -10.42 -12.74
N TRP A 96 -1.73 -9.96 -12.03
CA TRP A 96 -1.83 -8.85 -11.10
C TRP A 96 -2.01 -7.49 -11.78
N ASP A 97 -1.50 -7.31 -13.00
CA ASP A 97 -1.71 -6.10 -13.79
C ASP A 97 -3.17 -5.96 -14.19
N ASN A 98 -3.79 -7.06 -14.66
CA ASN A 98 -5.23 -7.06 -14.93
C ASN A 98 -6.05 -6.86 -13.65
N ALA A 99 -5.67 -7.51 -12.55
CA ALA A 99 -6.38 -7.36 -11.27
C ALA A 99 -6.35 -5.90 -10.78
N VAL A 100 -5.21 -5.22 -10.86
CA VAL A 100 -5.09 -3.84 -10.40
C VAL A 100 -5.86 -2.87 -11.31
N THR A 101 -5.83 -3.12 -12.62
CA THR A 101 -6.64 -2.39 -13.61
C THR A 101 -8.13 -2.52 -13.30
N LYS A 102 -8.60 -3.76 -13.09
CA LYS A 102 -10.01 -4.06 -12.88
C LYS A 102 -10.58 -3.44 -11.60
N HIS A 103 -9.82 -3.46 -10.50
CA HIS A 103 -10.35 -3.05 -9.19
C HIS A 103 -10.03 -1.62 -8.82
N TYR A 104 -8.89 -1.07 -9.26
CA TYR A 104 -8.43 0.26 -8.86
C TYR A 104 -8.21 1.22 -10.03
N GLY A 105 -8.31 0.76 -11.27
CA GLY A 105 -8.15 1.61 -12.46
C GLY A 105 -6.71 2.03 -12.76
N PHE A 106 -5.71 1.44 -12.08
CA PHE A 106 -4.30 1.64 -12.43
C PHE A 106 -3.98 0.88 -13.72
N SER A 107 -3.14 1.44 -14.59
CA SER A 107 -2.85 0.80 -15.88
C SER A 107 -2.16 -0.56 -15.74
N ASP A 108 -1.27 -0.69 -14.75
CA ASP A 108 -0.53 -1.91 -14.42
C ASP A 108 0.10 -1.79 -13.01
N LEU A 109 0.94 -2.76 -12.63
CA LEU A 109 1.67 -2.71 -11.37
C LEU A 109 2.74 -1.60 -11.32
N SER A 110 3.24 -1.13 -12.46
CA SER A 110 4.23 -0.05 -12.52
C SER A 110 3.57 1.29 -12.19
N ASP A 111 2.40 1.58 -12.77
CA ASP A 111 1.58 2.74 -12.43
C ASP A 111 1.19 2.71 -10.95
N LEU A 112 0.73 1.55 -10.45
CA LEU A 112 0.47 1.37 -9.02
C LEU A 112 1.69 1.74 -8.16
N GLN A 113 2.89 1.28 -8.53
CA GLN A 113 4.12 1.59 -7.79
C GLN A 113 4.43 3.08 -7.80
N LEU A 114 4.27 3.77 -8.93
CA LEU A 114 4.52 5.21 -9.03
C LEU A 114 3.55 5.99 -8.14
N LYS A 115 2.26 5.68 -8.21
CA LYS A 115 1.22 6.34 -7.37
C LYS A 115 1.42 6.05 -5.89
N TRP A 116 1.82 4.83 -5.55
CA TRP A 116 2.17 4.45 -4.18
C TRP A 116 3.41 5.19 -3.68
N ASN A 117 4.48 5.28 -4.48
CA ASN A 117 5.69 6.03 -4.13
C ASN A 117 5.38 7.50 -3.81
N ASP A 118 4.52 8.13 -4.62
CA ASP A 118 4.08 9.51 -4.38
C ASP A 118 3.28 9.63 -3.08
N TRP A 119 2.43 8.66 -2.77
CA TRP A 119 1.69 8.63 -1.51
C TRP A 119 2.61 8.42 -0.30
N VAL A 120 3.60 7.53 -0.39
CA VAL A 120 4.62 7.33 0.64
C VAL A 120 5.42 8.62 0.84
N ARG A 121 5.86 9.28 -0.24
CA ARG A 121 6.62 10.55 -0.16
C ARG A 121 5.85 11.65 0.58
N ARG A 122 4.51 11.65 0.51
CA ARG A 122 3.65 12.60 1.24
C ARG A 122 3.42 12.23 2.72
N GLY A 123 4.13 11.24 3.26
CA GLY A 123 3.97 10.80 4.64
C GLY A 123 2.83 9.80 4.86
N SER A 124 2.41 9.10 3.82
CA SER A 124 1.33 8.11 3.89
C SER A 124 0.02 8.66 4.53
N PRO A 125 -0.50 9.81 4.07
CA PRO A 125 -1.65 10.46 4.69
C PRO A 125 -2.88 9.55 4.66
N LYS A 126 -3.78 9.72 5.63
CA LYS A 126 -5.08 9.04 5.60
C LYS A 126 -5.81 9.46 4.32
N ILE A 127 -6.02 8.52 3.40
CA ILE A 127 -6.91 8.74 2.26
C ILE A 127 -8.33 8.63 2.82
N GLN A 128 -9.07 9.74 2.77
CA GLN A 128 -10.50 9.72 3.05
C GLN A 128 -11.18 9.07 1.85
N LEU A 129 -11.64 7.84 2.03
CA LEU A 129 -12.62 7.25 1.12
C LEU A 129 -13.82 8.22 1.09
N PRO A 130 -14.35 8.61 -0.09
CA PRO A 130 -15.68 9.18 -0.13
C PRO A 130 -16.60 8.14 0.50
N SER A 131 -17.04 8.43 1.72
CA SER A 131 -17.87 7.53 2.51
C SER A 131 -19.07 7.17 1.65
N ALA A 132 -19.26 5.87 1.38
CA ALA A 132 -20.51 5.39 0.83
C ALA A 132 -21.62 5.94 1.73
N LYS A 133 -22.42 6.87 1.18
CA LYS A 133 -23.48 7.65 1.82
C LYS A 133 -23.99 7.02 3.12
N THR A 134 -23.36 7.37 4.23
CA THR A 134 -24.00 7.22 5.54
C THR A 134 -24.43 8.63 5.88
N GLN A 135 -25.71 8.93 5.66
CA GLN A 135 -26.33 10.10 6.27
C GLN A 135 -26.21 9.94 7.77
N LEU A 136 -25.21 10.61 8.36
CA LEU A 136 -25.15 10.84 9.79
C LEU A 136 -25.53 12.30 9.99
N VAL A 137 -26.70 12.46 10.59
CA VAL A 137 -27.31 13.71 11.03
C VAL A 137 -26.30 14.54 11.82
N SER A 138 -26.33 15.84 11.54
CA SER A 138 -25.66 16.97 12.20
C SER A 138 -25.17 16.74 13.63
N ASN A 139 -23.93 17.16 13.92
CA ASN A 139 -23.74 18.28 14.83
C ASN A 139 -22.40 18.99 14.65
N LYS A 140 -22.48 20.32 14.58
CA LYS A 140 -21.38 21.29 14.60
C LYS A 140 -20.45 21.01 15.78
N LEU A 141 -19.14 21.17 15.56
CA LEU A 141 -18.24 21.89 16.46
C LEU A 141 -16.99 22.31 15.69
N THR A 142 -16.74 23.62 15.75
CA THR A 142 -15.67 24.38 15.12
C THR A 142 -14.33 24.15 15.81
N SER A 143 -13.23 23.99 15.06
CA SER A 143 -11.94 24.57 15.46
C SER A 143 -10.97 24.70 14.28
N LYS A 144 -10.51 25.94 14.11
CA LYS A 144 -9.39 26.35 13.25
C LYS A 144 -8.08 25.77 13.80
N LEU A 145 -7.18 25.31 12.94
CA LEU A 145 -5.72 25.40 13.18
C LEU A 145 -4.95 25.59 11.87
N THR A 146 -4.00 26.50 11.98
CA THR A 146 -3.22 27.20 10.95
C THR A 146 -2.10 26.34 10.39
N SER A 147 -1.85 26.44 9.08
CA SER A 147 -0.72 25.81 8.40
C SER A 147 0.52 26.73 8.40
N LYS A 148 1.71 26.15 8.61
CA LYS A 148 3.01 26.76 8.24
C LYS A 148 3.70 25.85 7.22
N PRO A 149 4.35 26.38 6.18
CA PRO A 149 5.08 25.59 5.18
C PRO A 149 6.56 25.47 5.56
N THR A 150 7.27 24.43 5.07
CA THR A 150 8.75 24.26 4.85
C THR A 150 9.02 22.75 4.78
N ARG A 151 9.78 22.12 3.85
CA ARG A 151 10.90 22.47 2.96
C ARG A 151 10.93 21.49 1.77
N ALA A 152 11.57 21.86 0.67
CA ALA A 152 11.73 21.07 -0.56
C ALA A 152 12.42 19.70 -0.35
N LEU A 153 11.91 18.66 -1.01
CA LEU A 153 12.42 17.29 -1.03
C LEU A 153 13.31 17.04 -2.27
N VAL A 154 14.47 16.43 -2.05
CA VAL A 154 15.40 15.95 -3.09
C VAL A 154 14.75 14.81 -3.90
N PRO A 155 14.99 14.69 -5.22
CA PRO A 155 14.39 13.63 -6.04
C PRO A 155 14.89 12.24 -5.64
N ILE A 156 13.96 11.32 -5.35
CA ILE A 156 14.21 9.89 -5.21
C ILE A 156 14.28 9.32 -6.63
N GLY A 157 15.47 9.21 -7.19
CA GLY A 157 15.72 8.57 -8.49
C GLY A 157 16.03 7.08 -8.31
N PHE A 158 15.35 6.22 -9.06
CA PHE A 158 15.81 4.86 -9.30
C PHE A 158 17.01 4.93 -10.25
N ARG A 159 18.16 4.38 -9.85
CA ARG A 159 19.29 4.19 -10.74
C ARG A 159 18.90 3.14 -11.78
N LYS A 160 18.81 3.53 -13.05
CA LYS A 160 18.86 2.58 -14.16
C LYS A 160 20.28 2.03 -14.21
N GLU A 161 20.45 0.75 -13.93
CA GLU A 161 21.63 0.02 -14.39
C GLU A 161 21.37 -0.36 -15.85
N ASN A 162 22.22 0.16 -16.74
CA ASN A 162 22.37 -0.31 -18.12
C ASN A 162 23.56 -1.28 -18.14
N ASP A 163 23.39 -2.35 -18.91
CA ASP A 163 24.34 -3.34 -19.43
C ASP A 163 25.25 -4.10 -18.45
#